data_AF-A0A2N5DTY7-F1
#
_entry.id   AF-A0A2N5DTY7-F1
#
_cell.length_a   1.000
_cell.length_b   1.000
_cell.length_c   1.000
_cell.angle_alpha   90.00
_cell.angle_beta   90.00
_cell.angle_gamma   90.00
#
_symmetry.space_group_name_H-M   'P 1'
#
loop_
_entity.id
_entity.type
_entity.pdbx_description
1 polymer ?
#
loop_
_entity_poly.entity_id
_entity_poly.type
_entity_poly.pdbx_seq_one_letter_code
_entity_poly.pdbx_strand_id
1 'polypeptide(L)'
;MPIFPLRLAAVPKALVNSGWRPSVPAQAVALTGGEFKYALRTLRMGYLYVLLDQRVWMAYEVTAEGYLRQFNPVTMPEGESVAPLSQACLTHGHEIAASFIHIDDKKYSQAWLAFSSDPWSREVLEEYKSGKRPAGRFTQVTLATLKASPASVPGALALEPSLTGLKANVAEFRPRTSQIQRKSPVSRWAVRTDFTRGVRVKWRWG
;
A
#
# COMPACT_ATOMS: atom_id res chain seq x y z
N MET A 1 3.87 15.13 -11.13
CA MET A 1 3.09 13.93 -11.49
C MET A 1 2.70 13.09 -10.27
N PRO A 2 1.43 12.68 -10.13
CA PRO A 2 0.99 11.72 -9.10
C PRO A 2 1.30 10.28 -9.49
N ILE A 3 1.68 9.44 -8.51
CA ILE A 3 1.91 8.00 -8.69
C ILE A 3 1.20 7.27 -7.54
N PHE A 4 0.43 6.23 -7.86
CA PHE A 4 -0.21 5.37 -6.87
C PHE A 4 0.65 4.12 -6.62
N PRO A 5 1.43 4.07 -5.52
CA PRO A 5 2.28 2.93 -5.27
C PRO A 5 1.45 1.72 -4.86
N LEU A 6 1.70 0.62 -5.55
CA LEU A 6 1.11 -0.68 -5.27
C LEU A 6 2.20 -1.67 -4.88
N ARG A 7 1.82 -2.71 -4.17
CA ARG A 7 2.70 -3.85 -3.88
C ARG A 7 2.15 -5.11 -4.51
N LEU A 8 3.04 -6.02 -4.84
CA LEU A 8 2.65 -7.38 -5.10
C LEU A 8 2.46 -8.16 -3.79
N ALA A 9 1.46 -9.03 -3.76
CA ALA A 9 1.25 -9.94 -2.65
C ALA A 9 0.67 -11.27 -3.12
N ALA A 10 1.01 -12.35 -2.42
CA ALA A 10 0.22 -13.57 -2.46
C ALA A 10 -1.12 -13.30 -1.74
N VAL A 11 -2.23 -13.63 -2.39
CA VAL A 11 -3.58 -13.49 -1.83
C VAL A 11 -4.28 -14.84 -1.80
N PRO A 12 -4.94 -15.22 -0.69
CA PRO A 12 -5.74 -16.43 -0.65
C PRO A 12 -6.84 -16.38 -1.71
N LYS A 13 -6.97 -17.43 -2.51
CA LYS A 13 -8.04 -17.58 -3.50
C LYS A 13 -9.42 -17.54 -2.86
N ALA A 14 -9.55 -17.87 -1.57
CA ALA A 14 -10.81 -17.79 -0.83
C ALA A 14 -11.26 -16.34 -0.53
N LEU A 15 -10.32 -15.39 -0.42
CA LEU A 15 -10.64 -13.97 -0.18
C LEU A 15 -10.95 -13.21 -1.47
N VAL A 16 -10.72 -13.83 -2.63
CA VAL A 16 -10.94 -13.26 -3.96
C VAL A 16 -11.85 -14.18 -4.77
N ASN A 17 -12.43 -13.73 -5.87
CA ASN A 17 -13.24 -14.62 -6.70
C ASN A 17 -12.31 -15.60 -7.44
N SER A 18 -12.70 -16.88 -7.49
CA SER A 18 -11.96 -17.93 -8.20
C SER A 18 -11.70 -17.56 -9.67
N GLY A 19 -12.66 -16.92 -10.34
CA GLY A 19 -12.58 -16.46 -11.73
C GLY A 19 -11.75 -15.18 -11.95
N TRP A 20 -11.30 -14.51 -10.89
CA TRP A 20 -10.46 -13.31 -11.02
C TRP A 20 -9.04 -13.68 -11.44
N ARG A 21 -8.55 -13.05 -12.52
CA ARG A 21 -7.24 -13.32 -13.12
C ARG A 21 -6.44 -12.01 -13.22
N PRO A 22 -5.82 -11.53 -12.13
CA PRO A 22 -5.01 -10.33 -12.18
C PRO A 22 -3.77 -10.56 -13.06
N SER A 23 -3.43 -9.56 -13.87
CA SER A 23 -2.16 -9.49 -14.57
C SER A 23 -1.14 -8.84 -13.63
N VAL A 24 -0.10 -9.59 -13.31
CA VAL A 24 1.00 -9.12 -12.46
C VAL A 24 2.35 -9.47 -13.09
N PRO A 25 3.42 -8.72 -12.79
CA PRO A 25 4.76 -9.07 -13.25
C PRO A 25 5.14 -10.50 -12.86
N ALA A 26 5.92 -11.17 -13.70
CA ALA A 26 6.44 -12.50 -13.41
C ALA A 26 7.22 -12.50 -12.11
N GLN A 27 7.02 -13.53 -11.29
CA GLN A 27 7.67 -13.68 -10.00
C GLN A 27 8.70 -14.79 -10.03
N ALA A 28 9.84 -14.55 -9.41
CA ALA A 28 10.89 -15.56 -9.27
C ALA A 28 10.43 -16.74 -8.39
N VAL A 29 9.54 -16.49 -7.43
CA VAL A 29 9.02 -17.50 -6.50
C VAL A 29 7.63 -17.95 -6.96
N ALA A 30 7.51 -19.22 -7.37
CA ALA A 30 6.22 -19.83 -7.69
C ALA A 30 5.41 -20.11 -6.42
N LEU A 31 4.09 -19.90 -6.49
CA LEU A 31 3.17 -20.29 -5.42
C LEU A 31 2.80 -21.77 -5.58
N THR A 32 2.97 -22.56 -4.53
CA THR A 32 2.61 -23.98 -4.48
C THR A 32 1.24 -24.18 -3.82
N GLY A 33 0.67 -25.39 -3.92
CA GLY A 33 -0.59 -25.75 -3.24
C GLY A 33 -1.88 -25.18 -3.86
N GLY A 34 -1.78 -24.21 -4.77
CA GLY A 34 -2.93 -23.71 -5.52
C GLY A 34 -3.93 -22.88 -4.70
N GLU A 35 -3.69 -22.65 -3.41
CA GLU A 35 -4.56 -21.86 -2.52
C GLU A 35 -4.35 -20.35 -2.67
N PHE A 36 -3.22 -19.94 -3.23
CA PHE A 36 -2.84 -18.54 -3.40
C PHE A 36 -2.68 -18.18 -4.87
N LYS A 37 -2.81 -16.89 -5.17
CA LYS A 37 -2.39 -16.29 -6.45
C LYS A 37 -1.69 -14.96 -6.15
N TYR A 38 -0.81 -14.51 -7.03
CA TYR A 38 -0.26 -13.16 -6.92
C TYR A 38 -1.26 -12.12 -7.43
N ALA A 39 -1.31 -10.99 -6.75
CA ALA A 39 -2.13 -9.84 -7.10
C ALA A 39 -1.45 -8.54 -6.67
N LEU A 40 -1.85 -7.42 -7.26
CA LEU A 40 -1.50 -6.12 -6.73
C LEU A 40 -2.40 -5.79 -5.53
N ARG A 41 -1.83 -5.07 -4.57
CA ARG A 41 -2.52 -4.54 -3.39
C ARG A 41 -2.06 -3.12 -3.10
N THR A 42 -2.87 -2.37 -2.36
CA THR A 42 -2.38 -1.16 -1.68
C THR A 42 -1.19 -1.51 -0.77
N LEU A 43 -0.32 -0.53 -0.52
CA LEU A 43 0.76 -0.71 0.43
C LEU A 43 0.20 -1.08 1.81
N ARG A 44 0.91 -1.95 2.52
CA ARG A 44 0.59 -2.29 3.92
C ARG A 44 1.24 -1.26 4.85
N MET A 45 0.81 -1.23 6.11
CA MET A 45 1.45 -0.40 7.14
C MET A 45 2.97 -0.59 7.17
N GLY A 46 3.70 0.51 7.24
CA GLY A 46 5.16 0.56 7.20
C GLY A 46 5.65 1.88 6.60
N TYR A 47 6.73 1.83 5.83
CA TYR A 47 7.43 3.01 5.33
C TYR A 47 7.74 2.90 3.84
N LEU A 48 7.38 3.92 3.08
CA LEU A 48 7.77 4.07 1.68
C LEU A 48 8.84 5.15 1.57
N TYR A 49 9.99 4.78 1.01
CA TYR A 49 11.08 5.70 0.71
C TYR A 49 11.21 5.89 -0.80
N VAL A 50 11.43 7.12 -1.22
CA VAL A 50 11.61 7.52 -2.61
C VAL A 50 12.90 8.33 -2.71
N LEU A 51 13.91 7.77 -3.37
CA LEU A 51 15.16 8.45 -3.64
C LEU A 51 15.11 9.04 -5.05
N LEU A 52 15.04 10.37 -5.13
CA LEU A 52 14.94 11.12 -6.39
C LEU A 52 16.33 11.46 -6.91
N ASP A 53 16.60 11.09 -8.16
CA ASP A 53 17.90 11.22 -8.83
C ASP A 53 19.09 10.83 -7.95
N GLN A 54 18.93 9.83 -7.06
CA GLN A 54 19.96 9.43 -6.09
C GLN A 54 20.46 10.56 -5.15
N ARG A 55 19.67 11.63 -4.98
CA ARG A 55 20.09 12.84 -4.25
C ARG A 55 19.14 13.24 -3.14
N VAL A 56 17.85 13.22 -3.41
CA VAL A 56 16.83 13.78 -2.52
C VAL A 56 15.93 12.66 -2.02
N TRP A 57 15.76 12.58 -0.70
CA TRP A 57 14.81 11.66 -0.10
C TRP A 57 13.43 12.30 0.04
N MET A 58 12.42 11.53 -0.32
CA MET A 58 11.06 11.67 0.19
C MET A 58 10.71 10.39 0.95
N ALA A 59 10.00 10.53 2.06
CA ALA A 59 9.62 9.38 2.87
C ALA A 59 8.18 9.54 3.37
N TYR A 60 7.51 8.40 3.48
CA TYR A 60 6.11 8.32 3.85
C TYR A 60 5.90 7.22 4.87
N GLU A 61 5.19 7.54 5.94
CA GLU A 61 4.52 6.53 6.75
C GLU A 61 3.29 6.04 5.99
N VAL A 62 3.11 4.74 5.94
CA VAL A 62 1.94 4.09 5.34
C VAL A 62 1.03 3.66 6.48
N THR A 63 -0.19 4.17 6.49
CA THR A 63 -1.25 3.79 7.45
C THR A 63 -1.70 2.34 7.22
N ALA A 64 -2.46 1.77 8.15
CA ALA A 64 -3.03 0.42 8.00
C ALA A 64 -3.96 0.31 6.77
N GLU A 65 -4.62 1.41 6.42
CA GLU A 65 -5.50 1.55 5.27
C GLU A 65 -4.75 1.80 3.94
N GLY A 66 -3.45 2.09 4.00
CA GLY A 66 -2.60 2.31 2.81
C GLY A 66 -2.42 3.77 2.39
N TYR A 67 -2.90 4.73 3.20
CA TYR A 67 -2.66 6.16 2.98
C TYR A 67 -1.26 6.57 3.40
N LEU A 68 -0.70 7.56 2.71
CA LEU A 68 0.67 8.04 2.81
C LEU A 68 0.72 9.36 3.57
N ARG A 69 1.59 9.43 4.59
CA ARG A 69 1.91 10.65 5.32
C ARG A 69 3.37 10.98 5.14
N GLN A 70 3.64 12.10 4.47
CA GLN A 70 5.01 12.50 4.24
C GLN A 70 5.67 12.94 5.56
N PHE A 71 6.90 12.50 5.78
CA PHE A 71 7.71 12.92 6.92
C PHE A 71 9.15 13.19 6.47
N ASN A 72 9.93 13.81 7.36
CA ASN A 72 11.36 14.00 7.12
C ASN A 72 12.12 12.71 7.50
N PRO A 73 12.75 12.00 6.55
CA PRO A 73 13.39 10.71 6.80
C PRO A 73 14.55 10.78 7.81
N VAL A 74 15.16 11.95 8.00
CA VAL A 74 16.28 12.11 8.94
C VAL A 74 15.85 12.51 10.36
N THR A 75 14.59 12.89 10.55
CA THR A 75 13.98 13.26 11.84
C THR A 75 12.66 12.52 11.96
N MET A 76 12.76 11.21 12.06
CA MET A 76 11.60 10.33 12.04
C MET A 76 10.73 10.50 13.29
N PRO A 77 9.40 10.46 13.17
CA PRO A 77 8.51 10.41 14.33
C PRO A 77 8.76 9.14 15.15
N GLU A 78 8.82 9.28 16.48
CA GLU A 78 8.90 8.13 17.39
C GLU A 78 7.51 7.47 17.52
N GLY A 79 7.42 6.16 17.27
CA GLY A 79 6.18 5.42 17.44
C GLY A 79 6.21 3.99 16.87
N GLU A 80 5.53 3.06 17.54
CA GLU A 80 5.43 1.66 17.09
C GLU A 80 4.34 1.45 16.01
N SER A 81 3.49 2.45 15.77
CA SER A 81 2.39 2.36 14.80
C SER A 81 2.11 3.68 14.09
N VAL A 82 1.60 3.58 12.86
CA VAL A 82 1.19 4.73 12.06
C VAL A 82 -0.29 5.02 12.31
N ALA A 83 -0.59 6.19 12.88
CA ALA A 83 -1.96 6.57 13.18
C ALA A 83 -2.82 6.73 11.89
N PRO A 84 -4.10 6.33 11.90
CA PRO A 84 -5.00 6.47 10.75
C PRO A 84 -5.30 7.94 10.45
N LEU A 85 -5.75 8.26 9.22
CA LEU A 85 -6.24 9.60 8.87
C LEU A 85 -7.35 10.05 9.83
N SER A 86 -7.37 11.36 10.15
CA SER A 86 -8.41 11.91 11.00
C SER A 86 -9.78 11.80 10.33
N GLN A 87 -10.84 11.69 11.14
CA GLN A 87 -12.20 11.64 10.61
C GLN A 87 -12.54 12.86 9.75
N ALA A 88 -11.99 14.03 10.11
CA ALA A 88 -12.15 15.25 9.31
C ALA A 88 -11.52 15.09 7.93
N CYS A 89 -10.30 14.52 7.82
CA CYS A 89 -9.66 14.27 6.53
C CYS A 89 -10.48 13.31 5.66
N LEU A 90 -11.01 12.23 6.25
CA LEU A 90 -11.88 11.29 5.53
C LEU A 90 -13.18 11.94 5.05
N THR A 91 -13.78 12.79 5.88
CA THR A 91 -15.03 13.50 5.53
C THR A 91 -14.84 14.44 4.35
N HIS A 92 -13.64 15.01 4.19
CA HIS A 92 -13.29 15.90 3.09
C HIS A 92 -12.70 15.19 1.86
N GLY A 93 -12.64 13.85 1.84
CA GLY A 93 -12.11 13.10 0.70
C GLY A 93 -10.57 13.17 0.56
N HIS A 94 -9.84 13.60 1.61
CA HIS A 94 -8.38 13.75 1.55
C HIS A 94 -7.65 12.41 1.43
N GLU A 95 -8.31 11.29 1.69
CA GLU A 95 -7.78 9.94 1.53
C GLU A 95 -7.40 9.63 0.07
N ILE A 96 -8.10 10.24 -0.89
CA ILE A 96 -7.77 10.10 -2.30
C ILE A 96 -6.41 10.71 -2.56
N ALA A 97 -6.20 11.98 -2.20
CA ALA A 97 -4.92 12.65 -2.38
C ALA A 97 -3.79 11.96 -1.58
N ALA A 98 -4.08 11.52 -0.36
CA ALA A 98 -3.15 10.80 0.51
C ALA A 98 -2.79 9.40 -0.01
N SER A 99 -3.46 8.89 -1.04
CA SER A 99 -3.09 7.61 -1.66
C SER A 99 -1.89 7.74 -2.62
N PHE A 100 -1.53 8.96 -3.05
CA PHE A 100 -0.53 9.18 -4.10
C PHE A 100 0.75 9.83 -3.57
N ILE A 101 1.90 9.40 -4.09
CA ILE A 101 3.11 10.21 -4.03
C ILE A 101 3.08 11.25 -5.16
N HIS A 102 3.60 12.43 -4.91
CA HIS A 102 3.64 13.52 -5.88
C HIS A 102 5.09 13.89 -6.15
N ILE A 103 5.55 13.65 -7.38
CA ILE A 103 6.94 13.94 -7.78
C ILE A 103 6.94 15.09 -8.79
N ASP A 104 7.80 16.08 -8.59
CA ASP A 104 8.02 17.14 -9.58
C ASP A 104 8.90 16.61 -10.72
N ASP A 105 8.24 16.17 -11.79
CA ASP A 105 8.86 15.62 -13.00
C ASP A 105 9.53 16.67 -13.89
N LYS A 106 9.49 17.96 -13.52
CA LYS A 106 10.32 19.00 -14.15
C LYS A 106 11.66 19.18 -13.44
N LYS A 107 11.71 18.82 -12.15
CA LYS A 107 12.90 18.95 -11.31
C LYS A 107 13.71 17.67 -11.22
N TYR A 108 13.06 16.52 -11.30
CA TYR A 108 13.68 15.20 -11.15
C TYR A 108 13.46 14.34 -12.39
N SER A 109 14.40 13.45 -12.66
CA SER A 109 14.39 12.56 -13.84
C SER A 109 14.10 11.10 -13.49
N GLN A 110 14.55 10.66 -12.32
CA GLN A 110 14.46 9.28 -11.84
C GLN A 110 13.91 9.24 -10.42
N ALA A 111 13.15 8.19 -10.13
CA ALA A 111 12.71 7.86 -8.78
C ALA A 111 12.99 6.40 -8.46
N TRP A 112 13.55 6.17 -7.28
CA TRP A 112 13.86 4.84 -6.76
C TRP A 112 12.98 4.59 -5.54
N LEU A 113 12.02 3.69 -5.66
CA LEU A 113 11.01 3.43 -4.63
C LEU A 113 11.34 2.14 -3.87
N ALA A 114 11.33 2.20 -2.54
CA ALA A 114 11.50 1.03 -1.69
C ALA A 114 10.55 1.07 -0.50
N PHE A 115 9.92 -0.06 -0.21
CA PHE A 115 9.08 -0.25 0.97
C PHE A 115 9.87 -0.92 2.09
N SER A 116 9.61 -0.57 3.35
CA SER A 116 10.13 -1.18 4.57
C SER A 116 9.02 -1.43 5.57
N SER A 117 9.04 -2.56 6.28
CA SER A 117 8.18 -2.72 7.47
C SER A 117 8.69 -1.84 8.61
N ASP A 118 10.02 -1.80 8.77
CA ASP A 118 10.69 -1.07 9.83
C ASP A 118 11.34 0.22 9.30
N PRO A 119 11.45 1.24 10.15
CA PRO A 119 12.10 2.47 9.76
C PRO A 119 13.58 2.29 9.38
N TRP A 120 14.01 3.03 8.36
CA TRP A 120 15.43 3.13 8.02
C TRP A 120 16.14 4.15 8.91
N SER A 121 17.30 3.77 9.43
CA SER A 121 18.19 4.68 10.14
C SER A 121 18.85 5.68 9.19
N ARG A 122 19.45 6.74 9.75
CA ARG A 122 20.20 7.74 8.98
C ARG A 122 21.34 7.09 8.19
N GLU A 123 22.03 6.14 8.80
CA GLU A 123 23.13 5.41 8.17
C GLU A 123 22.62 4.66 6.94
N VAL A 124 21.49 3.95 7.05
CA VAL A 124 20.90 3.23 5.91
C VAL A 124 20.55 4.18 4.77
N LEU A 125 19.97 5.34 5.07
CA LEU A 125 19.62 6.37 4.09
C LEU A 125 20.86 6.90 3.35
N GLU A 126 21.94 7.20 4.07
CA GLU A 126 23.19 7.69 3.48
C GLU A 126 23.91 6.59 2.69
N GLU A 127 23.88 5.35 3.15
CA GLU A 127 24.50 4.23 2.42
C GLU A 127 23.79 3.89 1.12
N TYR A 128 22.46 4.02 1.06
CA TYR A 128 21.73 3.93 -0.21
C TYR A 128 22.01 5.13 -1.12
N LYS A 129 22.05 6.34 -0.57
CA LYS A 129 22.32 7.57 -1.33
C LYS A 129 23.73 7.62 -1.91
N SER A 130 24.72 7.10 -1.19
CA SER A 130 26.13 7.00 -1.64
C SER A 130 26.41 5.79 -2.54
N GLY A 131 25.43 4.90 -2.73
CA GLY A 131 25.60 3.67 -3.52
C GLY A 131 26.39 2.56 -2.81
N LYS A 132 26.73 2.73 -1.52
CA LYS A 132 27.41 1.69 -0.72
C LYS A 132 26.54 0.44 -0.54
N ARG A 133 25.22 0.61 -0.44
CA ARG A 133 24.26 -0.50 -0.39
C ARG A 133 23.77 -0.89 -1.80
N PRO A 134 23.57 -2.18 -2.09
CA PRO A 134 23.00 -2.62 -3.36
C PRO A 134 21.60 -2.06 -3.61
N ALA A 135 21.35 -1.60 -4.84
CA ALA A 135 20.09 -0.99 -5.23
C ALA A 135 18.95 -1.99 -5.51
N GLY A 136 19.19 -3.30 -5.39
CA GLY A 136 18.23 -4.35 -5.80
C GLY A 136 16.88 -4.35 -5.06
N ARG A 137 16.77 -3.61 -3.96
CA ARG A 137 15.49 -3.42 -3.22
C ARG A 137 14.59 -2.36 -3.85
N PHE A 138 15.13 -1.49 -4.72
CA PHE A 138 14.37 -0.39 -5.31
C PHE A 138 13.68 -0.80 -6.60
N THR A 139 12.43 -0.38 -6.75
CA THR A 139 11.81 -0.21 -8.06
C THR A 139 12.29 1.11 -8.64
N GLN A 140 13.07 1.06 -9.70
CA GLN A 140 13.64 2.24 -10.35
C GLN A 140 12.79 2.62 -11.54
N VAL A 141 12.41 3.90 -11.62
CA VAL A 141 11.59 4.42 -12.71
C VAL A 141 12.18 5.70 -13.28
N THR A 142 12.27 5.75 -14.61
CA THR A 142 12.50 7.00 -15.34
C THR A 142 11.17 7.72 -15.47
N LEU A 143 11.09 8.95 -14.93
CA LEU A 143 9.83 9.68 -14.81
C LEU A 143 9.25 10.08 -16.16
N ALA A 144 10.10 10.45 -17.13
CA ALA A 144 9.66 10.76 -18.49
C ALA A 144 9.01 9.56 -19.17
N THR A 145 9.63 8.38 -19.08
CA THR A 145 9.09 7.13 -19.64
C THR A 145 7.81 6.73 -18.94
N LEU A 146 7.77 6.79 -17.60
CA LEU A 146 6.58 6.48 -16.82
C LEU A 146 5.40 7.39 -17.19
N LYS A 147 5.66 8.68 -17.44
CA LYS A 147 4.65 9.65 -17.82
C LYS A 147 4.13 9.43 -19.24
N ALA A 148 5.02 9.19 -20.20
CA ALA A 148 4.66 9.06 -21.60
C ALA A 148 4.04 7.70 -21.93
N SER A 149 4.59 6.63 -21.35
CA SER A 149 4.23 5.24 -21.67
C SER A 149 4.26 4.35 -20.41
N PRO A 150 3.32 4.51 -19.46
CA PRO A 150 3.30 3.73 -18.22
C PRO A 150 3.35 2.22 -18.46
N ALA A 151 2.66 1.72 -19.50
CA ALA A 151 2.59 0.29 -19.81
C ALA A 151 3.91 -0.31 -20.31
N SER A 152 4.87 0.50 -20.76
CA SER A 152 6.21 0.02 -21.14
C SER A 152 7.17 -0.08 -19.96
N VAL A 153 6.78 0.44 -18.79
CA VAL A 153 7.58 0.35 -17.57
C VAL A 153 7.19 -0.92 -16.81
N PRO A 154 8.14 -1.85 -16.55
CA PRO A 154 7.83 -3.08 -15.83
C PRO A 154 7.15 -2.82 -14.48
N GLY A 155 5.99 -3.44 -14.26
CA GLY A 155 5.23 -3.31 -13.03
C GLY A 155 4.44 -2.01 -12.88
N ALA A 156 4.42 -1.14 -13.89
CA ALA A 156 3.58 0.05 -13.91
C ALA A 156 2.31 -0.20 -14.76
N LEU A 157 1.28 0.58 -14.46
CA LEU A 157 0.02 0.63 -15.20
C LEU A 157 -0.49 2.07 -15.24
N ALA A 158 -1.11 2.44 -16.35
CA ALA A 158 -1.80 3.73 -16.46
C ALA A 158 -3.03 3.75 -15.55
N LEU A 159 -3.21 4.86 -14.83
CA LEU A 159 -4.41 5.09 -14.04
C LEU A 159 -5.47 5.78 -14.90
N GLU A 160 -6.31 4.98 -15.54
CA GLU A 160 -7.39 5.47 -16.41
C GLU A 160 -8.60 5.98 -15.60
N PRO A 161 -9.36 6.98 -16.07
CA PRO A 161 -10.57 7.47 -15.40
C PRO A 161 -11.63 6.37 -15.13
N SER A 162 -11.69 5.33 -15.97
CA SER A 162 -12.58 4.17 -15.77
C SER A 162 -12.19 3.28 -14.59
N LEU A 163 -10.94 3.43 -14.11
CA LEU A 163 -10.28 2.58 -13.12
C LEU A 163 -10.24 1.10 -13.51
N THR A 164 -10.41 0.77 -14.79
CA THR A 164 -10.48 -0.62 -15.27
C THR A 164 -9.23 -1.41 -14.89
N GLY A 165 -8.04 -0.81 -15.07
CA GLY A 165 -6.77 -1.43 -14.68
C GLY A 165 -6.69 -1.72 -13.17
N LEU A 166 -7.15 -0.80 -12.32
CA LEU A 166 -7.18 -1.03 -10.87
C LEU A 166 -8.18 -2.12 -10.49
N LYS A 167 -9.42 -2.04 -10.99
CA LYS A 167 -10.49 -3.02 -10.72
C LYS A 167 -10.12 -4.44 -11.18
N ALA A 168 -9.34 -4.54 -12.26
CA ALA A 168 -8.90 -5.80 -12.83
C ALA A 168 -7.71 -6.43 -12.09
N ASN A 169 -6.83 -5.63 -11.47
CA ASN A 169 -5.53 -6.14 -10.99
C ASN A 169 -5.27 -5.93 -9.48
N VAL A 170 -5.99 -5.00 -8.83
CA VAL A 170 -5.77 -4.62 -7.43
C VAL A 170 -6.88 -5.17 -6.55
N ALA A 171 -6.50 -5.93 -5.51
CA ALA A 171 -7.45 -6.64 -4.67
C ALA A 171 -8.47 -5.71 -3.98
N GLU A 172 -8.01 -4.56 -3.48
CA GLU A 172 -8.85 -3.59 -2.74
C GLU A 172 -9.87 -2.86 -3.63
N PHE A 173 -9.61 -2.71 -4.94
CA PHE A 173 -10.48 -1.97 -5.87
C PHE A 173 -11.43 -2.86 -6.66
N ARG A 174 -11.41 -4.17 -6.40
CA ARG A 174 -12.25 -5.11 -7.12
C ARG A 174 -13.73 -4.79 -6.85
N PRO A 175 -14.59 -4.82 -7.89
CA PRO A 175 -16.04 -4.83 -7.70
C PRO A 175 -16.42 -6.04 -6.84
N ARG A 176 -17.08 -5.80 -5.70
CA ARG A 176 -17.76 -6.88 -4.99
C ARG A 176 -18.94 -7.30 -5.87
N THR A 177 -18.82 -8.45 -6.51
CA THR A 177 -19.97 -9.06 -7.19
C THR A 177 -21.02 -9.30 -6.11
N SER A 178 -22.19 -8.68 -6.24
CA SER A 178 -23.35 -8.89 -5.37
C SER A 178 -23.89 -10.31 -5.58
N GLN A 179 -23.21 -11.30 -5.03
CA GLN A 179 -23.69 -12.65 -4.86
C GLN A 179 -23.28 -13.17 -3.48
N ILE A 180 -23.89 -12.55 -2.48
CA ILE A 180 -24.43 -13.31 -1.35
C ILE A 180 -25.87 -12.82 -1.23
N GLN A 181 -26.80 -13.59 -1.81
CA GLN A 181 -28.14 -13.61 -1.23
C GLN A 181 -27.94 -13.89 0.26
N ARG A 182 -28.36 -12.95 1.11
CA ARG A 182 -28.61 -13.23 2.52
C ARG A 182 -29.63 -14.37 2.57
N LYS A 183 -29.14 -15.60 2.69
CA LYS A 183 -29.86 -16.70 3.30
C LYS A 183 -28.91 -17.42 4.25
N SER A 184 -28.80 -16.85 5.44
CA SER A 184 -28.86 -17.64 6.67
C SER A 184 -29.67 -16.82 7.69
N PRO A 185 -30.79 -17.36 8.21
CA PRO A 185 -31.40 -16.82 9.41
C PRO A 185 -30.61 -17.31 10.65
N VAL A 186 -30.65 -16.49 11.71
CA VAL A 186 -30.19 -16.77 13.10
C VAL A 186 -28.65 -16.77 13.25
N SER A 187 -27.97 -15.91 14.02
CA SER A 187 -28.24 -15.21 15.29
C SER A 187 -27.39 -13.92 15.31
N ARG A 188 -27.93 -12.71 15.55
CA ARG A 188 -27.98 -12.03 16.88
C ARG A 188 -26.64 -12.19 17.62
N TRP A 189 -25.78 -11.17 17.71
CA TRP A 189 -25.88 -10.04 18.63
C TRP A 189 -25.26 -8.74 18.08
N ALA A 190 -26.07 -7.69 17.97
CA ALA A 190 -25.60 -6.32 18.09
C ALA A 190 -25.67 -5.98 19.58
N VAL A 191 -24.53 -5.65 20.20
CA VAL A 191 -24.54 -5.07 21.55
C VAL A 191 -24.73 -3.57 21.39
N ARG A 192 -25.94 -3.11 21.72
CA ARG A 192 -26.21 -1.73 22.14
C ARG A 192 -25.31 -1.44 23.34
N THR A 193 -24.43 -0.45 23.23
CA THR A 193 -23.88 0.20 24.42
C THR A 193 -24.95 1.10 24.98
N ASP A 194 -25.67 0.61 25.99
CA ASP A 194 -26.39 1.47 26.92
C ASP A 194 -25.56 1.63 28.19
N PHE A 195 -25.59 2.85 28.68
CA PHE A 195 -24.82 3.36 29.81
C PHE A 195 -25.18 2.62 31.11
N THR A 196 -24.19 2.60 32.03
CA THR A 196 -24.27 2.26 33.46
C THR A 196 -23.88 0.84 33.93
N ARG A 197 -22.89 0.86 34.84
CA ARG A 197 -22.53 -0.11 35.91
C ARG A 197 -21.71 -1.35 35.53
N GLY A 198 -20.40 -1.13 35.67
CA GLY A 198 -19.34 -1.99 36.25
C GLY A 198 -19.53 -3.51 36.33
N VAL A 199 -18.65 -4.24 35.66
CA VAL A 199 -18.29 -5.62 36.01
C VAL A 199 -16.77 -5.78 35.96
N ARG A 200 -16.22 -6.35 37.04
CA ARG A 200 -14.80 -6.61 37.29
C ARG A 200 -14.43 -7.95 36.64
N VAL A 201 -13.42 -7.99 35.77
CA VAL A 201 -12.92 -9.23 35.15
C VAL A 201 -11.63 -9.67 35.86
N LYS A 202 -11.58 -10.93 36.29
CA LYS A 202 -10.42 -11.61 36.89
C LYS A 202 -9.90 -12.64 35.90
N TRP A 203 -8.65 -12.52 35.49
CA TRP A 203 -7.99 -13.47 34.58
C TRP A 203 -7.38 -14.64 35.36
N ARG A 204 -7.46 -15.85 34.79
CA ARG A 204 -6.69 -17.03 35.22
C ARG A 204 -6.05 -17.62 33.97
N TRP A 205 -4.73 -17.77 34.00
CA TRP A 205 -3.95 -18.39 32.94
C TRP A 205 -3.99 -19.92 33.09
N GLY A 206 -4.02 -20.60 31.94
CA GLY A 206 -3.68 -21.99 31.74
C GLY A 206 -2.88 -22.08 30.46
#